data_AF-A0A4Y7QET0-F1
#
_entry.id   AF-A0A4Y7QET0-F1
#
_cell.length_a   1.000
_cell.length_b   1.000
_cell.length_c   1.000
_cell.angle_alpha   90.00
_cell.angle_beta   90.00
_cell.angle_gamma   90.00
#
_symmetry.space_group_name_H-M   'P 1'
#
loop_
_entity.id
_entity.type
_entity.pdbx_description
1 polymer ?
#
loop_
_entity_poly.entity_id
_entity_poly.type
_entity_poly.pdbx_seq_one_letter_code
_entity_poly.pdbx_strand_id
1 'polypeptide(L)'
;MKDAGVAGETSKALSDALLVQFDQLVSTGVWGSSEEEREALRRLNLELSDVHHQPLQIPPSRASKLNNAEHLPNISIVNPPSLADLAVAPWSGIINLPSELIEELNDVYFLHVLATNPDKVLPPGKSLLSMMTQSNLKPTENGGPLPNLKDKVGDIVRKAFWDEALETLSVPNPSKQLPRLKLLYSDLHTSVTPLLPPTHPALITLSSPLSPTSAPLLSAVRHLRELLQALRKRCAPVRDSDIDALLPPLDIPPRSSATKDLAKLVISTVKATLDISEVMKTDMTHFVLGNLSETEVKAELGRQAIARERNAILKVWGDDHIWKDWVTWVKELHQIPEQHADEVKWTRRLFQALFTNVPVSCIMPKNPNEPADPQTANDQSSLDSNLLPPHFLFMTTTLVRIQNSLQALVIAAALRPFVRSSNSSSTDLETNSNSISKQSFTERIWMLLKIEVDEEPGSGDTHLINLEDEVIREYQSTREADNRPRDEAVEQRLREDVRRTLQPRDPVFQLLQKRLMEAMSPRLSAALRSHLPSIPEVMHTGRERKRLKLDTSSTHSGDTDALLSSVHLQNLIVKGFEDPVLVQGISDVLKDIARNVSWLRKVWGSDLDGVL
;
A
#
# COMPACT_ATOMS: atom_id res chain seq x y z
N MET A 1 25.91 43.73 -10.42
CA MET A 1 26.41 43.42 -11.78
C MET A 1 27.44 42.27 -11.82
N LYS A 2 27.79 41.62 -10.68
CA LYS A 2 28.56 40.36 -10.69
C LYS A 2 27.69 39.09 -10.68
N ASP A 3 26.41 39.20 -10.31
CA ASP A 3 25.52 38.03 -10.16
C ASP A 3 24.83 37.56 -11.46
N ALA A 4 24.97 38.30 -12.57
CA ALA A 4 24.44 37.86 -13.87
C ALA A 4 25.36 36.86 -14.59
N GLY A 5 26.62 36.73 -14.16
CA GLY A 5 27.58 35.79 -14.75
C GLY A 5 27.39 34.34 -14.27
N VAL A 6 26.96 34.15 -13.02
CA VAL A 6 26.85 32.82 -12.40
C VAL A 6 25.67 32.01 -12.97
N ALA A 7 24.57 32.67 -13.35
CA ALA A 7 23.41 32.01 -13.96
C ALA A 7 23.69 31.51 -15.39
N GLY A 8 24.61 32.15 -16.12
CA GLY A 8 25.02 31.71 -17.46
C GLY A 8 25.95 30.49 -17.41
N GLU A 9 26.81 30.40 -16.40
CA GLU A 9 27.76 29.29 -16.24
C GLU A 9 27.07 27.99 -15.79
N THR A 10 26.06 28.07 -14.92
CA THR A 10 25.31 26.87 -14.48
C THR A 10 24.43 26.31 -15.60
N SER A 11 23.84 27.16 -16.44
CA SER A 11 23.01 26.74 -17.59
C SER A 11 23.84 26.02 -18.65
N LYS A 12 25.04 26.55 -18.95
CA LYS A 12 25.97 25.91 -19.88
C LYS A 12 26.47 24.55 -19.37
N ALA A 13 26.78 24.46 -18.08
CA ALA A 13 27.18 23.18 -17.46
C ALA A 13 26.06 22.12 -17.53
N LEU A 14 24.79 22.53 -17.44
CA LEU A 14 23.64 21.64 -17.53
C LEU A 14 23.40 21.16 -18.96
N SER A 15 23.54 22.04 -19.94
CA SER A 15 23.51 21.68 -21.37
C SER A 15 24.64 20.71 -21.74
N ASP A 16 25.85 20.96 -21.25
CA ASP A 16 27.01 20.11 -21.53
C ASP A 16 26.86 18.73 -20.84
N ALA A 17 26.30 18.69 -19.62
CA ALA A 17 26.01 17.43 -18.92
C ALA A 17 24.95 16.57 -19.62
N LEU A 18 23.91 17.20 -20.17
CA LEU A 18 22.88 16.50 -20.95
C LEU A 18 23.45 15.91 -22.24
N LEU A 19 24.32 16.65 -22.94
CA LEU A 19 24.99 16.13 -24.15
C LEU A 19 25.84 14.90 -23.85
N VAL A 20 26.57 14.89 -22.73
CA VAL A 20 27.37 13.73 -22.30
C VAL A 20 26.49 12.51 -22.00
N GLN A 21 25.35 12.70 -21.32
CA GLN A 21 24.41 11.60 -21.06
C GLN A 21 23.78 11.05 -22.35
N PHE A 22 23.50 11.90 -23.32
CA PHE A 22 22.97 11.47 -24.61
C PHE A 22 24.01 10.69 -25.44
N ASP A 23 25.26 11.15 -25.48
CA ASP A 23 26.33 10.39 -26.12
C ASP A 23 26.53 9.02 -25.45
N GLN A 24 26.32 8.95 -24.13
CA GLN A 24 26.35 7.70 -23.38
C GLN A 24 25.19 6.76 -23.78
N LEU A 25 23.97 7.29 -23.98
CA LEU A 25 22.81 6.53 -24.45
C LEU A 25 22.94 6.05 -25.90
N VAL A 26 23.62 6.83 -26.75
CA VAL A 26 23.96 6.43 -28.12
C VAL A 26 25.04 5.35 -28.13
N SER A 27 26.10 5.50 -27.31
CA SER A 27 27.19 4.52 -27.23
C SER A 27 26.76 3.17 -26.65
N THR A 28 25.74 3.16 -25.81
CA THR A 28 25.16 1.95 -25.21
C THR A 28 24.14 1.25 -26.12
N GLY A 29 23.83 1.81 -27.30
CA GLY A 29 22.87 1.24 -28.24
C GLY A 29 21.41 1.28 -27.77
N VAL A 30 21.14 2.00 -26.68
CA VAL A 30 19.79 2.21 -26.13
C VAL A 30 19.03 3.23 -26.98
N TRP A 31 19.73 4.21 -27.54
CA TRP A 31 19.16 5.20 -28.46
C TRP A 31 19.44 4.80 -29.91
N GLY A 32 18.39 4.78 -30.75
CA GLY A 32 18.51 4.40 -32.15
C GLY A 32 19.35 5.40 -32.96
N SER A 33 20.00 4.91 -34.02
CA SER A 33 20.73 5.75 -34.97
C SER A 33 19.83 6.26 -36.11
N SER A 34 18.50 6.29 -35.92
CA SER A 34 17.60 6.72 -36.98
C SER A 34 17.76 8.22 -37.25
N GLU A 35 17.53 8.63 -38.49
CA GLU A 35 17.62 10.03 -38.88
C GLU A 35 16.57 10.89 -38.16
N GLU A 36 15.40 10.31 -37.87
CA GLU A 36 14.31 10.95 -37.14
C GLU A 36 14.69 11.28 -35.70
N GLU A 37 15.39 10.38 -35.01
CA GLU A 37 15.88 10.59 -33.64
C GLU A 37 16.96 11.67 -33.57
N ARG A 38 17.84 11.75 -34.57
CA ARG A 38 18.83 12.83 -34.68
C ARG A 38 18.18 14.18 -34.95
N GLU A 39 17.09 14.21 -35.72
CA GLU A 39 16.34 15.43 -35.99
C GLU A 39 15.53 15.91 -34.78
N ALA A 40 14.96 14.98 -34.00
CA ALA A 40 14.33 15.30 -32.72
C ALA A 40 15.33 15.92 -31.74
N LEU A 41 16.56 15.40 -31.68
CA LEU A 41 17.65 15.97 -30.87
C LEU A 41 18.04 17.38 -31.33
N ARG A 42 18.12 17.63 -32.65
CA ARG A 42 18.39 18.98 -33.16
C ARG A 42 17.30 19.97 -32.77
N ARG A 43 16.03 19.56 -32.84
CA ARG A 43 14.89 20.41 -32.44
C ARG A 43 14.92 20.73 -30.96
N LEU A 44 15.17 19.74 -30.11
CA LEU A 44 15.20 19.93 -28.66
C LEU A 44 16.37 20.85 -28.25
N ASN A 45 17.51 20.75 -28.93
CA ASN A 45 18.66 21.62 -28.70
C ASN A 45 18.40 23.06 -29.21
N LEU A 46 17.67 23.21 -30.32
CA LEU A 46 17.19 24.49 -30.82
C LEU A 46 16.19 25.14 -29.85
N GLU A 47 15.23 24.37 -29.32
CA GLU A 47 14.24 24.87 -28.36
C GLU A 47 14.88 25.29 -27.03
N LEU A 48 15.82 24.50 -26.50
CA LEU A 48 16.59 24.87 -25.30
C LEU A 48 17.41 26.15 -25.50
N SER A 49 17.92 26.36 -26.72
CA SER A 49 18.66 27.57 -27.08
C SER A 49 17.75 28.78 -27.29
N ASP A 50 16.55 28.61 -27.81
CA ASP A 50 15.62 29.69 -28.18
C ASP A 50 14.83 30.25 -26.96
N VAL A 51 14.66 29.44 -25.92
CA VAL A 51 14.07 29.87 -24.63
C VAL A 51 14.88 31.00 -23.95
N HIS A 52 16.13 31.23 -24.38
CA HIS A 52 17.02 32.24 -23.78
C HIS A 52 16.90 33.67 -24.36
N HIS A 53 15.95 33.94 -25.26
CA HIS A 53 15.78 35.27 -25.87
C HIS A 53 14.44 35.99 -25.63
N GLN A 54 13.53 35.46 -24.80
CA GLN A 54 12.32 36.20 -24.40
C GLN A 54 12.43 36.77 -22.96
N PRO A 55 12.64 38.09 -22.78
CA PRO A 55 12.51 38.71 -21.47
C PRO A 55 11.03 38.80 -21.07
N LEU A 56 10.58 37.89 -20.21
CA LEU A 56 9.30 37.98 -19.52
C LEU A 56 9.32 39.17 -18.54
N GLN A 57 8.59 40.23 -18.90
CA GLN A 57 8.27 41.33 -17.98
C GLN A 57 7.21 40.87 -16.98
N ILE A 58 7.63 40.60 -15.74
CA ILE A 58 6.73 40.39 -14.59
C ILE A 58 6.79 41.67 -13.72
N PRO A 59 5.65 42.26 -13.31
CA PRO A 59 5.63 43.47 -12.48
C PRO A 59 6.12 43.16 -11.05
N PRO A 60 6.84 44.09 -10.38
CA PRO A 60 7.45 43.83 -9.09
C PRO A 60 6.39 43.82 -7.98
N SER A 61 6.06 42.63 -7.48
CA SER A 61 5.36 42.49 -6.21
C SER A 61 6.35 42.64 -5.05
N ARG A 62 5.89 43.34 -4.02
CA ARG A 62 6.65 43.98 -2.95
C ARG A 62 7.15 42.92 -1.94
N ALA A 63 8.29 42.31 -2.22
CA ALA A 63 8.99 41.44 -1.26
C ALA A 63 9.84 42.28 -0.30
N SER A 64 9.40 42.33 0.95
CA SER A 64 10.12 42.88 2.10
C SER A 64 11.42 42.12 2.30
N LYS A 65 12.55 42.81 2.10
CA LYS A 65 13.87 42.35 2.55
C LYS A 65 13.90 42.40 4.07
N LEU A 66 13.95 41.23 4.72
CA LEU A 66 14.53 41.09 6.05
C LEU A 66 15.45 39.86 6.04
N ASN A 67 16.71 40.17 6.32
CA ASN A 67 17.88 39.33 6.19
C ASN A 67 17.97 38.28 7.31
N ASN A 68 18.73 37.22 7.04
CA ASN A 68 19.60 36.51 7.98
C ASN A 68 18.97 36.17 9.34
N ALA A 69 18.12 35.15 9.37
CA ALA A 69 17.92 34.36 10.58
C ALA A 69 18.83 33.13 10.50
N GLU A 70 19.69 32.99 11.49
CA GLU A 70 20.54 31.83 11.74
C GLU A 70 19.72 30.53 11.64
N HIS A 71 20.35 29.46 11.15
CA HIS A 71 19.80 28.10 11.11
C HIS A 71 19.39 27.62 12.51
N LEU A 72 18.19 28.00 12.94
CA LEU A 72 17.49 27.35 14.03
C LEU A 72 17.05 25.96 13.52
N PRO A 73 17.11 24.91 14.37
CA PRO A 73 16.60 23.61 14.00
C PRO A 73 15.10 23.75 13.70
N ASN A 74 14.74 23.65 12.42
CA ASN A 74 13.36 23.67 11.96
C ASN A 74 12.61 22.56 12.70
N ILE A 75 11.58 22.95 13.46
CA ILE A 75 10.57 22.02 13.97
C ILE A 75 9.73 21.67 12.75
N SER A 76 10.25 20.76 11.94
CA SER A 76 9.48 20.12 10.89
C SER A 76 8.71 19.01 11.59
N ILE A 77 7.38 19.07 11.52
CA ILE A 77 6.60 17.82 11.49
C ILE A 77 7.31 16.97 10.43
N VAL A 78 7.67 15.74 10.79
CA VAL A 78 8.45 14.89 9.89
C VAL A 78 7.60 14.71 8.65
N ASN A 79 7.95 15.35 7.54
CA ASN A 79 7.17 15.23 6.31
C ASN A 79 7.13 13.74 5.96
N PRO A 80 5.95 13.10 6.01
CA PRO A 80 5.84 11.76 5.48
C PRO A 80 6.15 11.81 3.97
N PRO A 81 6.53 10.67 3.36
CA PRO A 81 6.54 10.59 1.91
C PRO A 81 5.12 10.84 1.39
N SER A 82 4.97 11.73 0.41
CA SER A 82 3.66 12.21 -0.05
C SER A 82 2.72 11.06 -0.42
N LEU A 83 1.41 11.20 -0.19
CA LEU A 83 0.39 10.32 -0.77
C LEU A 83 0.54 10.12 -2.30
N ALA A 84 1.02 11.12 -3.03
CA ALA A 84 1.34 10.99 -4.46
C ALA A 84 2.57 10.09 -4.71
N ASP A 85 3.52 10.09 -3.77
CA ASP A 85 4.68 9.19 -3.71
C ASP A 85 4.29 7.78 -3.19
N LEU A 86 3.07 7.57 -2.70
CA LEU A 86 2.59 6.20 -2.40
C LEU A 86 2.17 5.41 -3.64
N ALA A 87 1.87 6.10 -4.75
CA ALA A 87 1.66 5.45 -6.05
C ALA A 87 2.98 4.97 -6.67
N VAL A 88 4.10 5.58 -6.29
CA VAL A 88 5.48 5.18 -6.64
C VAL A 88 6.25 5.04 -5.33
N ALA A 89 5.97 3.93 -4.63
CA ALA A 89 6.36 3.59 -3.27
C ALA A 89 7.62 4.26 -2.66
N PRO A 90 7.71 4.39 -1.32
CA PRO A 90 8.79 5.10 -0.59
C PRO A 90 10.22 4.55 -0.78
N TRP A 91 10.40 3.59 -1.68
CA TRP A 91 11.64 2.92 -2.02
C TRP A 91 12.40 3.59 -3.17
N SER A 92 11.91 4.71 -3.72
CA SER A 92 12.50 5.40 -4.89
C SER A 92 13.91 5.95 -4.67
N GLY A 93 14.40 6.02 -3.42
CA GLY A 93 15.81 6.28 -3.09
C GLY A 93 16.72 5.05 -3.11
N ILE A 94 16.19 3.85 -3.37
CA ILE A 94 16.89 2.56 -3.20
C ILE A 94 17.23 2.00 -4.59
N ILE A 95 18.32 2.50 -5.15
CA ILE A 95 18.67 2.38 -6.58
C ILE A 95 19.02 0.93 -7.03
N ASN A 96 19.12 -0.04 -6.13
CA ASN A 96 19.79 -1.32 -6.42
C ASN A 96 18.92 -2.61 -6.29
N LEU A 97 17.59 -2.51 -6.18
CA LEU A 97 16.73 -3.71 -6.18
C LEU A 97 16.31 -4.11 -7.61
N PRO A 98 16.20 -5.42 -7.93
CA PRO A 98 15.65 -5.88 -9.20
C PRO A 98 14.24 -5.30 -9.43
N SER A 99 13.93 -4.84 -10.65
CA SER A 99 12.63 -4.23 -10.97
C SER A 99 11.45 -5.15 -10.65
N GLU A 100 11.61 -6.45 -10.87
CA GLU A 100 10.63 -7.49 -10.55
C GLU A 100 10.28 -7.53 -9.06
N LEU A 101 11.28 -7.30 -8.19
CA LEU A 101 11.10 -7.28 -6.75
C LEU A 101 10.47 -5.96 -6.28
N ILE A 102 10.79 -4.85 -6.95
CA ILE A 102 10.14 -3.55 -6.69
C ILE A 102 8.65 -3.63 -7.05
N GLU A 103 8.31 -4.20 -8.20
CA GLU A 103 6.92 -4.45 -8.60
C GLU A 103 6.20 -5.34 -7.58
N GLU A 104 6.83 -6.42 -7.15
CA GLU A 104 6.27 -7.31 -6.11
C GLU A 104 6.06 -6.57 -4.78
N LEU A 105 7.02 -5.76 -4.31
CA LEU A 105 6.88 -4.97 -3.09
C LEU A 105 5.78 -3.91 -3.20
N ASN A 106 5.61 -3.29 -4.37
CA ASN A 106 4.55 -2.34 -4.61
C ASN A 106 3.17 -3.01 -4.58
N ASP A 107 3.04 -4.18 -5.22
CA ASP A 107 1.81 -4.98 -5.20
C ASP A 107 1.45 -5.41 -3.76
N VAL A 108 2.45 -5.83 -2.98
CA VAL A 108 2.28 -6.22 -1.58
C VAL A 108 1.88 -5.03 -0.73
N TYR A 109 2.53 -3.87 -0.91
CA TYR A 109 2.17 -2.64 -0.20
C TYR A 109 0.74 -2.20 -0.53
N PHE A 110 0.36 -2.23 -1.81
CA PHE A 110 -1.01 -1.91 -2.22
C PHE A 110 -2.03 -2.84 -1.55
N LEU A 111 -1.76 -4.15 -1.51
CA LEU A 111 -2.62 -5.13 -0.83
C LEU A 111 -2.68 -4.89 0.68
N HIS A 112 -1.55 -4.52 1.29
CA HIS A 112 -1.50 -4.13 2.71
C HIS A 112 -2.39 -2.93 3.00
N VAL A 113 -2.29 -1.84 2.21
CA VAL A 113 -3.13 -0.65 2.39
C VAL A 113 -4.60 -0.99 2.12
N LEU A 114 -4.90 -1.78 1.09
CA LEU A 114 -6.27 -2.18 0.78
C LEU A 114 -6.90 -3.03 1.89
N ALA A 115 -6.10 -3.88 2.55
CA ALA A 115 -6.57 -4.71 3.66
C ALA A 115 -6.73 -3.92 4.98
N THR A 116 -5.83 -2.97 5.25
CA THR A 116 -5.80 -2.22 6.52
C THR A 116 -6.68 -0.97 6.51
N ASN A 117 -6.67 -0.21 5.41
CA ASN A 117 -7.35 1.07 5.24
C ASN A 117 -7.97 1.18 3.82
N PRO A 118 -9.02 0.39 3.51
CA PRO A 118 -9.63 0.38 2.18
C PRO A 118 -10.15 1.76 1.75
N ASP A 119 -10.63 2.57 2.71
CA ASP A 119 -11.19 3.90 2.45
C ASP A 119 -10.18 4.90 1.83
N LYS A 120 -8.88 4.65 2.00
CA LYS A 120 -7.82 5.48 1.39
C LYS A 120 -7.57 5.16 -0.08
N VAL A 121 -7.90 3.94 -0.50
CA VAL A 121 -7.59 3.42 -1.85
C VAL A 121 -8.84 3.39 -2.73
N LEU A 122 -9.99 3.04 -2.13
CA LEU A 122 -11.26 2.97 -2.82
C LEU A 122 -11.82 4.39 -3.01
N PRO A 123 -12.34 4.72 -4.21
CA PRO A 123 -13.08 5.96 -4.39
C PRO A 123 -14.28 6.03 -3.44
N PRO A 124 -14.64 7.22 -2.93
CA PRO A 124 -15.74 7.36 -1.98
C PRO A 124 -17.05 6.79 -2.57
N GLY A 125 -17.73 5.95 -1.79
CA GLY A 125 -18.97 5.29 -2.19
C GLY A 125 -18.82 4.02 -3.04
N LYS A 126 -17.60 3.57 -3.34
CA LYS A 126 -17.36 2.26 -3.98
C LYS A 126 -17.00 1.20 -2.95
N SER A 127 -17.63 0.04 -3.03
CA SER A 127 -17.26 -1.13 -2.23
C SER A 127 -16.08 -1.88 -2.85
N LEU A 128 -15.35 -2.62 -2.03
CA LEU A 128 -14.26 -3.50 -2.46
C LEU A 128 -14.75 -4.49 -3.54
N LEU A 129 -15.95 -5.03 -3.33
CA LEU A 129 -16.59 -5.98 -4.23
C LEU A 129 -16.93 -5.35 -5.59
N SER A 130 -17.36 -4.09 -5.61
CA SER A 130 -17.57 -3.35 -6.86
C SER A 130 -16.27 -3.18 -7.65
N MET A 131 -15.12 -3.01 -6.99
CA MET A 131 -13.85 -2.88 -7.69
C MET A 131 -13.32 -4.22 -8.20
N MET A 132 -13.43 -5.29 -7.41
CA MET A 132 -13.00 -6.64 -7.83
C MET A 132 -13.86 -7.22 -8.96
N THR A 133 -15.14 -6.85 -9.02
CA THR A 133 -16.01 -7.24 -10.13
C THR A 133 -15.74 -6.41 -11.39
N GLN A 134 -15.43 -5.12 -11.27
CA GLN A 134 -15.13 -4.25 -12.42
C GLN A 134 -13.75 -4.48 -13.03
N SER A 135 -12.74 -4.88 -12.25
CA SER A 135 -11.38 -5.12 -12.77
C SER A 135 -11.32 -6.25 -13.79
N ASN A 136 -12.20 -7.25 -13.66
CA ASN A 136 -12.31 -8.38 -14.59
C ASN A 136 -13.13 -8.05 -15.85
N LEU A 137 -13.95 -6.99 -15.82
CA LEU A 137 -14.81 -6.57 -16.92
C LEU A 137 -14.11 -5.63 -17.91
N LYS A 138 -12.79 -5.74 -18.08
CA LYS A 138 -12.08 -4.87 -19.04
C LYS A 138 -12.75 -4.95 -20.42
N PRO A 139 -13.05 -3.81 -21.05
CA PRO A 139 -14.00 -3.72 -22.14
C PRO A 139 -13.35 -4.18 -23.45
N THR A 140 -13.54 -5.45 -23.80
CA THR A 140 -13.73 -5.82 -25.20
C THR A 140 -15.07 -5.23 -25.65
N GLU A 141 -15.03 -4.07 -26.33
CA GLU A 141 -15.44 -4.02 -27.75
C GLU A 141 -15.79 -2.62 -28.27
N ASN A 142 -16.26 -1.63 -27.49
CA ASN A 142 -17.01 -0.54 -28.14
C ASN A 142 -16.56 0.92 -27.90
N GLY A 143 -15.28 1.19 -27.60
CA GLY A 143 -14.83 2.59 -27.53
C GLY A 143 -13.34 2.84 -27.32
N GLY A 144 -12.50 1.99 -27.91
CA GLY A 144 -11.08 1.93 -27.57
C GLY A 144 -10.19 2.98 -28.27
N PRO A 145 -9.34 3.71 -27.52
CA PRO A 145 -8.08 4.22 -28.04
C PRO A 145 -7.20 3.07 -28.58
N LEU A 146 -6.23 3.42 -29.43
CA LEU A 146 -5.46 2.52 -30.30
C LEU A 146 -4.97 1.23 -29.59
N PRO A 147 -5.06 0.05 -30.26
CA PRO A 147 -4.61 -1.23 -29.70
C PRO A 147 -3.14 -1.17 -29.31
N ASN A 148 -2.86 -1.57 -28.07
CA ASN A 148 -1.52 -1.56 -27.48
C ASN A 148 -0.61 -2.50 -28.30
N LEU A 149 0.67 -2.14 -28.45
CA LEU A 149 1.63 -2.92 -29.23
C LEU A 149 1.71 -4.38 -28.75
N LYS A 150 1.59 -4.59 -27.43
CA LYS A 150 1.55 -5.91 -26.78
C LYS A 150 0.43 -6.80 -27.33
N ASP A 151 -0.75 -6.23 -27.60
CA ASP A 151 -1.90 -6.98 -28.09
C ASP A 151 -1.68 -7.40 -29.56
N LYS A 152 -1.11 -6.52 -30.38
CA LYS A 152 -0.76 -6.83 -31.78
C LYS A 152 0.30 -7.92 -31.87
N VAL A 153 1.35 -7.84 -31.04
CA VAL A 153 2.39 -8.88 -30.98
C VAL A 153 1.77 -10.19 -30.50
N GLY A 154 0.91 -10.14 -29.48
CA GLY A 154 0.15 -11.30 -29.00
C GLY A 154 -0.71 -11.95 -30.09
N ASP A 155 -1.38 -11.16 -30.94
CA ASP A 155 -2.19 -11.67 -32.06
C ASP A 155 -1.33 -12.34 -33.14
N ILE A 156 -0.19 -11.75 -33.47
CA ILE A 156 0.75 -12.32 -34.44
C ILE A 156 1.31 -13.64 -33.93
N VAL A 157 1.74 -13.70 -32.67
CA VAL A 157 2.27 -14.93 -32.04
C VAL A 157 1.19 -15.99 -31.95
N ARG A 158 -0.03 -15.64 -31.50
CA ARG A 158 -1.16 -16.57 -31.46
C ARG A 158 -1.49 -17.12 -32.84
N LYS A 159 -1.52 -16.27 -33.86
CA LYS A 159 -1.78 -16.69 -35.24
C LYS A 159 -0.71 -17.66 -35.75
N ALA A 160 0.57 -17.33 -35.56
CA ALA A 160 1.68 -18.19 -35.96
C ALA A 160 1.62 -19.56 -35.27
N PHE A 161 1.30 -19.60 -33.97
CA PHE A 161 1.11 -20.84 -33.22
C PHE A 161 -0.01 -21.72 -33.80
N TRP A 162 -1.17 -21.13 -34.15
CA TRP A 162 -2.30 -21.88 -34.70
C TRP A 162 -2.05 -22.35 -36.14
N ASP A 163 -1.35 -21.55 -36.94
CA ASP A 163 -0.96 -21.91 -38.31
C ASP A 163 0.04 -23.08 -38.29
N GLU A 164 1.04 -23.06 -37.39
CA GLU A 164 1.98 -24.17 -37.18
C GLU A 164 1.27 -25.44 -36.68
N ALA A 165 0.32 -25.29 -35.75
CA ALA A 165 -0.51 -26.41 -35.29
C ALA A 165 -1.28 -27.05 -36.45
N LEU A 166 -1.88 -26.22 -37.32
CA LEU A 166 -2.65 -26.68 -38.46
C LEU A 166 -1.79 -27.40 -39.47
N GLU A 167 -0.62 -26.84 -39.80
CA GLU A 167 0.33 -27.48 -40.70
C GLU A 167 0.77 -28.85 -40.17
N THR A 168 1.17 -28.91 -38.90
CA THR A 168 1.64 -30.15 -38.26
C THR A 168 0.56 -31.22 -38.17
N LEU A 169 -0.67 -30.84 -37.78
CA LEU A 169 -1.78 -31.77 -37.64
C LEU A 169 -2.35 -32.22 -38.99
N SER A 170 -2.20 -31.42 -40.05
CA SER A 170 -2.67 -31.77 -41.39
C SER A 170 -1.87 -32.91 -42.02
N VAL A 171 -0.62 -33.13 -41.58
CA VAL A 171 0.23 -34.24 -42.06
C VAL A 171 -0.33 -35.57 -41.54
N PRO A 172 -0.62 -36.57 -42.40
CA PRO A 172 -1.23 -37.85 -42.01
C PRO A 172 -0.31 -38.77 -41.17
N ASN A 173 0.85 -38.27 -40.71
CA ASN A 173 1.82 -39.05 -39.96
C ASN A 173 1.58 -38.92 -38.45
N PRO A 174 1.19 -40.00 -37.74
CA PRO A 174 0.89 -39.94 -36.31
C PRO A 174 2.08 -39.52 -35.46
N SER A 175 3.32 -39.82 -35.87
CA SER A 175 4.53 -39.42 -35.15
C SER A 175 4.72 -37.91 -35.09
N LYS A 176 4.19 -37.14 -36.05
CA LYS A 176 4.19 -35.67 -36.03
C LYS A 176 2.96 -35.11 -35.33
N GLN A 177 1.81 -35.77 -35.45
CA GLN A 177 0.55 -35.32 -34.86
C GLN A 177 0.53 -35.47 -33.33
N LEU A 178 1.05 -36.59 -32.79
CA LEU A 178 0.98 -36.91 -31.36
C LEU A 178 1.71 -35.87 -30.46
N PRO A 179 2.95 -35.44 -30.76
CA PRO A 179 3.60 -34.40 -29.95
C PRO A 179 2.83 -33.09 -29.94
N ARG A 180 2.27 -32.66 -31.09
CA ARG A 180 1.50 -31.41 -31.17
C ARG A 180 0.17 -31.52 -30.42
N LEU A 181 -0.53 -32.65 -30.52
CA LEU A 181 -1.74 -32.91 -29.74
C LEU A 181 -1.45 -32.91 -28.24
N LYS A 182 -0.31 -33.46 -27.81
CA LYS A 182 0.09 -33.45 -26.39
C LYS A 182 0.22 -32.02 -25.84
N LEU A 183 0.79 -31.09 -26.62
CA LEU A 183 0.87 -29.68 -26.22
C LEU A 183 -0.51 -29.03 -26.13
N LEU A 184 -1.38 -29.25 -27.12
CA LEU A 184 -2.77 -28.76 -27.06
C LEU A 184 -3.54 -29.33 -25.86
N TYR A 185 -3.25 -30.58 -25.48
CA TYR A 185 -3.85 -31.22 -24.32
C TYR A 185 -3.34 -30.64 -23.01
N SER A 186 -2.06 -30.28 -22.91
CA SER A 186 -1.53 -29.59 -21.74
C SER A 186 -2.13 -28.19 -21.60
N ASP A 187 -2.33 -27.49 -22.72
CA ASP A 187 -2.97 -26.16 -22.72
C ASP A 187 -4.43 -26.25 -22.26
N LEU A 188 -5.19 -27.21 -22.83
CA LEU A 188 -6.56 -27.50 -22.40
C LEU A 188 -6.63 -27.94 -20.94
N HIS A 189 -5.71 -28.81 -20.50
CA HIS A 189 -5.64 -29.25 -19.11
C HIS A 189 -5.46 -28.06 -18.18
N THR A 190 -4.46 -27.21 -18.46
CA THR A 190 -4.16 -26.02 -17.66
C THR A 190 -5.35 -25.08 -17.62
N SER A 191 -6.04 -24.89 -18.75
CA SER A 191 -7.18 -23.98 -18.82
C SER A 191 -8.45 -24.53 -18.16
N VAL A 192 -8.71 -25.83 -18.24
CA VAL A 192 -9.93 -26.45 -17.69
C VAL A 192 -9.77 -26.93 -16.23
N THR A 193 -8.54 -27.09 -15.73
CA THR A 193 -8.25 -27.46 -14.33
C THR A 193 -9.04 -26.64 -13.29
N PRO A 194 -9.15 -25.30 -13.37
CA PRO A 194 -9.92 -24.54 -12.38
C PRO A 194 -11.44 -24.78 -12.46
N LEU A 195 -11.96 -25.30 -13.57
CA LEU A 195 -13.40 -25.46 -13.82
C LEU A 195 -13.94 -26.85 -13.44
N LEU A 196 -13.08 -27.87 -13.45
CA LEU A 196 -13.46 -29.26 -13.18
C LEU A 196 -12.78 -29.77 -11.90
N PRO A 197 -13.44 -30.65 -11.12
CA PRO A 197 -12.81 -31.26 -9.96
C PRO A 197 -11.58 -32.10 -10.39
N PRO A 198 -10.52 -32.17 -9.57
CA PRO A 198 -9.25 -32.81 -9.96
C PRO A 198 -9.39 -34.31 -10.27
N THR A 199 -10.45 -34.95 -9.78
CA THR A 199 -10.76 -36.38 -10.03
C THR A 199 -11.62 -36.61 -11.26
N HIS A 200 -11.97 -35.56 -12.02
CA HIS A 200 -12.85 -35.69 -13.18
C HIS A 200 -12.19 -36.50 -14.31
N PRO A 201 -12.88 -37.47 -14.94
CA PRO A 201 -12.30 -38.33 -15.97
C PRO A 201 -11.70 -37.56 -17.14
N ALA A 202 -12.31 -36.45 -17.55
CA ALA A 202 -11.79 -35.60 -18.62
C ALA A 202 -10.39 -35.01 -18.30
N LEU A 203 -10.13 -34.58 -17.06
CA LEU A 203 -8.79 -34.10 -16.67
C LEU A 203 -7.77 -35.24 -16.63
N ILE A 204 -8.19 -36.42 -16.17
CA ILE A 204 -7.36 -37.63 -16.18
C ILE A 204 -6.99 -38.01 -17.62
N THR A 205 -7.94 -37.97 -18.56
CA THR A 205 -7.68 -38.23 -19.97
C THR A 205 -6.72 -37.22 -20.59
N LEU A 206 -6.85 -35.93 -20.27
CA LEU A 206 -5.95 -34.87 -20.78
C LEU A 206 -4.52 -34.97 -20.23
N SER A 207 -4.37 -35.41 -18.97
CA SER A 207 -3.07 -35.60 -18.31
C SER A 207 -2.40 -36.95 -18.63
N SER A 208 -3.19 -37.95 -19.05
CA SER A 208 -2.68 -39.26 -19.43
C SER A 208 -1.83 -39.22 -20.73
N PRO A 209 -0.78 -40.04 -20.85
CA PRO A 209 -0.03 -40.14 -22.10
C PRO A 209 -0.94 -40.66 -23.22
N LEU A 210 -0.97 -39.95 -24.35
CA LEU A 210 -1.74 -40.35 -25.53
C LEU A 210 -1.36 -41.77 -25.96
N SER A 211 -2.33 -42.68 -26.04
CA SER A 211 -2.09 -44.04 -26.51
C SER A 211 -1.59 -44.02 -27.96
N PRO A 212 -0.62 -44.89 -28.33
CA PRO A 212 -0.17 -45.01 -29.71
C PRO A 212 -1.34 -45.53 -30.55
N THR A 213 -1.99 -44.63 -31.28
CA THR A 213 -3.14 -44.94 -32.14
C THR A 213 -2.78 -44.64 -33.59
N SER A 214 -3.31 -45.44 -34.51
CA SER A 214 -3.15 -45.22 -35.96
C SER A 214 -3.91 -44.00 -36.48
N ALA A 215 -4.86 -43.47 -35.69
CA ALA A 215 -5.69 -42.32 -36.03
C ALA A 215 -5.84 -41.36 -34.84
N PRO A 216 -4.79 -40.60 -34.47
CA PRO A 216 -4.77 -39.79 -33.25
C PRO A 216 -5.80 -38.65 -33.28
N LEU A 217 -6.10 -38.08 -34.44
CA LEU A 217 -7.10 -37.02 -34.59
C LEU A 217 -8.53 -37.50 -34.27
N LEU A 218 -8.89 -38.74 -34.62
CA LEU A 218 -10.21 -39.28 -34.28
C LEU A 218 -10.37 -39.53 -32.78
N SER A 219 -9.29 -40.00 -32.13
CA SER A 219 -9.21 -40.10 -30.67
C SER A 219 -9.36 -38.72 -30.02
N ALA A 220 -8.71 -37.71 -30.58
CA ALA A 220 -8.82 -36.34 -30.11
C ALA A 220 -10.23 -35.78 -30.21
N VAL A 221 -10.93 -36.00 -31.33
CA VAL A 221 -12.35 -35.61 -31.49
C VAL A 221 -13.22 -36.24 -30.41
N ARG A 222 -13.00 -37.52 -30.05
CA ARG A 222 -13.73 -38.18 -28.96
C ARG A 222 -13.45 -37.52 -27.60
N HIS A 223 -12.18 -37.28 -27.27
CA HIS A 223 -11.80 -36.66 -26.00
C HIS A 223 -12.34 -35.22 -25.89
N LEU A 224 -12.30 -34.45 -26.98
CA LEU A 224 -12.87 -33.10 -27.02
C LEU A 224 -14.39 -33.10 -26.83
N ARG A 225 -15.08 -34.09 -27.41
CA ARG A 225 -16.54 -34.27 -27.18
C ARG A 225 -16.83 -34.54 -25.70
N GLU A 226 -16.11 -35.47 -25.08
CA GLU A 226 -16.27 -35.79 -23.66
C GLU A 226 -15.96 -34.57 -22.77
N LEU A 227 -14.93 -33.79 -23.11
CA LEU A 227 -14.57 -32.55 -22.43
C LEU A 227 -15.67 -31.49 -22.56
N LEU A 228 -16.19 -31.23 -23.77
CA LEU A 228 -17.28 -30.27 -23.99
C LEU A 228 -18.57 -30.68 -23.28
N GLN A 229 -18.90 -31.96 -23.25
CA GLN A 229 -20.04 -32.47 -22.47
C GLN A 229 -19.84 -32.28 -20.96
N ALA A 230 -18.60 -32.43 -20.46
CA ALA A 230 -18.28 -32.17 -19.07
C ALA A 230 -18.39 -30.68 -18.72
N LEU A 231 -17.88 -29.80 -19.60
CA LEU A 231 -18.01 -28.35 -19.46
C LEU A 231 -19.48 -27.93 -19.48
N ARG A 232 -20.29 -28.42 -20.44
CA ARG A 232 -21.73 -28.14 -20.51
C ARG A 232 -22.46 -28.43 -19.20
N LYS A 233 -22.15 -29.55 -18.53
CA LYS A 233 -22.79 -29.90 -17.25
C LYS A 233 -22.45 -28.94 -16.09
N ARG A 234 -21.42 -28.11 -16.25
CA ARG A 234 -20.93 -27.15 -15.25
C ARG A 234 -21.13 -25.70 -15.66
N CYS A 235 -21.40 -25.44 -16.93
CA CYS A 235 -21.68 -24.12 -17.47
C CYS A 235 -22.95 -23.51 -16.87
N ALA A 236 -22.98 -22.18 -16.83
CA ALA A 236 -24.23 -21.45 -16.70
C ALA A 236 -25.08 -21.67 -17.98
N PRO A 237 -26.41 -21.74 -17.88
CA PRO A 237 -27.30 -21.99 -19.03
C PRO A 237 -27.11 -21.03 -20.20
N VAL A 238 -26.61 -19.80 -19.93
CA VAL A 238 -26.33 -18.78 -20.97
C VAL A 238 -25.27 -19.27 -21.97
N ARG A 239 -24.31 -20.10 -21.54
CA ARG A 239 -23.18 -20.58 -22.36
C ARG A 239 -23.45 -21.92 -23.03
N ASP A 240 -24.59 -22.56 -22.74
CA ASP A 240 -24.94 -23.85 -23.34
C ASP A 240 -25.06 -23.75 -24.86
N SER A 241 -25.52 -22.59 -25.37
CA SER A 241 -25.64 -22.36 -26.81
C SER A 241 -24.29 -22.37 -27.55
N ASP A 242 -23.24 -21.82 -26.93
CA ASP A 242 -21.88 -21.80 -27.50
C ASP A 242 -21.30 -23.23 -27.57
N ILE A 243 -21.52 -24.03 -26.52
CA ILE A 243 -21.08 -25.44 -26.50
C ILE A 243 -21.91 -26.29 -27.46
N ASP A 244 -23.21 -26.03 -27.55
CA ASP A 244 -24.13 -26.72 -28.46
C ASP A 244 -23.82 -26.43 -29.92
N ALA A 245 -23.21 -25.29 -30.24
CA ALA A 245 -22.70 -25.03 -31.59
C ALA A 245 -21.46 -25.88 -31.94
N LEU A 246 -20.65 -26.28 -30.93
CA LEU A 246 -19.41 -27.03 -31.11
C LEU A 246 -19.59 -28.56 -31.13
N LEU A 247 -20.63 -29.09 -30.49
CA LEU A 247 -20.89 -30.53 -30.41
C LEU A 247 -21.27 -31.20 -31.75
N PRO A 248 -22.17 -30.65 -32.59
CA PRO A 248 -22.63 -31.32 -33.82
C PRO A 248 -21.51 -31.62 -34.83
N PRO A 249 -20.53 -30.70 -35.08
CA PRO A 249 -19.38 -30.99 -35.93
C PRO A 249 -18.52 -32.17 -35.44
N LEU A 250 -18.47 -32.40 -34.13
CA LEU A 250 -17.72 -33.51 -33.53
C LEU A 250 -18.46 -34.84 -33.62
N ASP A 251 -19.81 -34.84 -33.61
CA ASP A 251 -20.62 -36.07 -33.66
C ASP A 251 -20.61 -36.72 -35.04
N ILE A 252 -20.56 -35.91 -36.09
CA ILE A 252 -20.51 -36.37 -37.48
C ILE A 252 -19.20 -35.86 -38.11
N PRO A 253 -18.04 -36.42 -37.72
CA PRO A 253 -16.77 -35.99 -38.30
C PRO A 253 -16.78 -36.29 -39.81
N PRO A 254 -16.16 -35.43 -40.64
CA PRO A 254 -16.14 -35.59 -42.09
C PRO A 254 -15.55 -36.96 -42.47
N ARG A 255 -16.41 -37.88 -42.94
CA ARG A 255 -16.07 -39.28 -43.20
C ARG A 255 -15.23 -39.49 -44.48
N SER A 256 -15.10 -38.46 -45.32
CA SER A 256 -14.46 -38.57 -46.64
C SER A 256 -13.46 -37.43 -46.91
N SER A 257 -12.17 -37.75 -46.78
CA SER A 257 -11.08 -37.36 -47.69
C SER A 257 -10.11 -36.18 -47.42
N ALA A 258 -10.06 -35.53 -46.24
CA ALA A 258 -8.86 -34.72 -45.92
C ALA A 258 -8.54 -34.70 -44.42
N THR A 259 -7.38 -35.26 -44.04
CA THR A 259 -6.78 -35.09 -42.70
C THR A 259 -6.69 -33.63 -42.30
N LYS A 260 -6.51 -32.74 -43.28
CA LYS A 260 -6.54 -31.29 -43.14
C LYS A 260 -7.86 -30.76 -42.56
N ASP A 261 -9.01 -31.29 -42.98
CA ASP A 261 -10.30 -30.80 -42.49
C ASP A 261 -10.59 -31.30 -41.07
N LEU A 262 -10.16 -32.52 -40.74
CA LEU A 262 -10.21 -33.04 -39.37
C LEU A 262 -9.25 -32.25 -38.45
N ALA A 263 -8.06 -31.91 -38.93
CA ALA A 263 -7.11 -31.07 -38.18
C ALA A 263 -7.67 -29.66 -37.93
N LYS A 264 -8.30 -29.03 -38.95
CA LYS A 264 -9.01 -27.76 -38.78
C LYS A 264 -10.12 -27.85 -37.74
N LEU A 265 -10.93 -28.91 -37.80
CA LEU A 265 -12.01 -29.14 -36.84
C LEU A 265 -11.46 -29.23 -35.42
N VAL A 266 -10.47 -30.09 -35.18
CA VAL A 266 -9.82 -30.23 -33.86
C VAL A 266 -9.27 -28.91 -33.36
N ILE A 267 -8.55 -28.14 -34.19
CA ILE A 267 -7.99 -26.84 -33.80
C ILE A 267 -9.10 -25.83 -33.49
N SER A 268 -10.12 -25.73 -34.34
CA SER A 268 -11.24 -24.81 -34.11
C SER A 268 -11.96 -25.11 -32.80
N THR A 269 -12.16 -26.40 -32.49
CA THR A 269 -12.79 -26.83 -31.24
C THR A 269 -11.89 -26.56 -30.05
N VAL A 270 -10.58 -26.84 -30.13
CA VAL A 270 -9.62 -26.52 -29.05
C VAL A 270 -9.61 -25.02 -28.77
N LYS A 271 -9.49 -24.18 -29.82
CA LYS A 271 -9.51 -22.73 -29.68
C LYS A 271 -10.81 -22.25 -29.02
N ALA A 272 -11.97 -22.68 -29.53
CA ALA A 272 -13.25 -22.32 -28.95
C ALA A 272 -13.42 -22.84 -27.52
N THR A 273 -12.88 -24.01 -27.19
CA THR A 273 -12.91 -24.55 -25.81
C THR A 273 -12.04 -23.71 -24.87
N LEU A 274 -10.86 -23.26 -25.32
CA LEU A 274 -10.01 -22.36 -24.54
C LEU A 274 -10.72 -21.01 -24.33
N ASP A 275 -11.30 -20.43 -25.37
CA ASP A 275 -12.05 -19.17 -25.29
C ASP A 275 -13.25 -19.32 -24.32
N ILE A 276 -14.05 -20.39 -24.45
CA ILE A 276 -15.16 -20.69 -23.53
C ILE A 276 -14.65 -20.88 -22.10
N SER A 277 -13.53 -21.59 -21.90
CA SER A 277 -12.99 -21.81 -20.55
C SER A 277 -12.54 -20.52 -19.87
N GLU A 278 -11.98 -19.56 -20.60
CA GLU A 278 -11.64 -18.25 -20.04
C GLU A 278 -12.91 -17.50 -19.62
N VAL A 279 -13.93 -17.49 -20.47
CA VAL A 279 -15.23 -16.90 -20.14
C VAL A 279 -15.87 -17.60 -18.93
N MET A 280 -15.84 -18.93 -18.87
CA MET A 280 -16.35 -19.68 -17.72
C MET A 280 -15.57 -19.40 -16.43
N LYS A 281 -14.24 -19.21 -16.51
CA LYS A 281 -13.45 -18.78 -15.34
C LYS A 281 -13.93 -17.42 -14.87
N THR A 282 -14.15 -16.47 -15.78
CA THR A 282 -14.68 -15.16 -15.41
C THR A 282 -16.08 -15.26 -14.81
N ASP A 283 -16.98 -16.05 -15.40
CA ASP A 283 -18.34 -16.29 -14.88
C ASP A 283 -18.29 -16.94 -13.48
N MET A 284 -17.38 -17.89 -13.26
CA MET A 284 -17.18 -18.55 -11.97
C MET A 284 -16.61 -17.57 -10.94
N THR A 285 -15.59 -16.77 -11.31
CA THR A 285 -15.05 -15.72 -10.44
C THR A 285 -16.12 -14.70 -10.10
N HIS A 286 -16.95 -14.28 -11.06
CA HIS A 286 -18.08 -13.38 -10.83
C HIS A 286 -19.15 -14.00 -9.94
N PHE A 287 -19.47 -15.27 -10.12
CA PHE A 287 -20.43 -15.99 -9.27
C PHE A 287 -19.91 -16.14 -7.84
N VAL A 288 -18.65 -16.54 -7.68
CA VAL A 288 -18.01 -16.66 -6.37
C VAL A 288 -17.96 -15.28 -5.71
N LEU A 289 -17.46 -14.25 -6.39
CA LEU A 289 -17.42 -12.88 -5.87
C LEU A 289 -18.81 -12.33 -5.56
N GLY A 290 -19.83 -12.64 -6.38
CA GLY A 290 -21.20 -12.19 -6.17
C GLY A 290 -21.89 -12.85 -4.97
N ASN A 291 -21.43 -14.04 -4.56
CA ASN A 291 -21.92 -14.72 -3.36
C ASN A 291 -21.14 -14.36 -2.09
N LEU A 292 -19.95 -13.76 -2.22
CA LEU A 292 -19.15 -13.35 -1.07
C LEU A 292 -19.70 -12.03 -0.50
N SER A 293 -19.89 -12.01 0.80
CA SER A 293 -20.13 -10.76 1.53
C SER A 293 -18.87 -9.89 1.54
N GLU A 294 -19.02 -8.57 1.66
CA GLU A 294 -17.87 -7.65 1.71
C GLU A 294 -16.91 -7.96 2.87
N THR A 295 -17.44 -8.46 3.99
CA THR A 295 -16.64 -8.91 5.13
C THR A 295 -15.81 -10.15 4.80
N GLU A 296 -16.35 -11.11 4.05
CA GLU A 296 -15.61 -12.29 3.58
C GLU A 296 -14.53 -11.92 2.57
N VAL A 297 -14.84 -11.00 1.63
CA VAL A 297 -13.82 -10.51 0.68
C VAL A 297 -12.71 -9.77 1.43
N LYS A 298 -13.04 -8.93 2.41
CA LYS A 298 -12.05 -8.26 3.27
C LYS A 298 -11.21 -9.26 4.08
N ALA A 299 -11.84 -10.33 4.59
CA ALA A 299 -11.15 -11.39 5.31
C ALA A 299 -10.13 -12.12 4.42
N GLU A 300 -10.56 -12.49 3.22
CA GLU A 300 -9.74 -13.21 2.25
C GLU A 300 -8.61 -12.32 1.72
N LEU A 301 -8.90 -11.05 1.43
CA LEU A 301 -7.88 -10.06 1.07
C LEU A 301 -6.86 -9.89 2.20
N GLY A 302 -7.31 -9.78 3.45
CA GLY A 302 -6.44 -9.72 4.61
C GLY A 302 -5.52 -10.93 4.72
N ARG A 303 -6.05 -12.14 4.52
CA ARG A 303 -5.27 -13.39 4.51
C ARG A 303 -4.21 -13.40 3.40
N GLN A 304 -4.56 -12.96 2.20
CA GLN A 304 -3.62 -12.86 1.08
C GLN A 304 -2.54 -11.81 1.33
N ALA A 305 -2.92 -10.63 1.83
CA ALA A 305 -1.99 -9.56 2.18
C ALA A 305 -0.99 -10.04 3.25
N ILE A 306 -1.46 -10.68 4.32
CA ILE A 306 -0.61 -11.26 5.37
C ILE A 306 0.42 -12.24 4.78
N ALA A 307 -0.04 -13.20 3.96
CA ALA A 307 0.84 -14.20 3.38
C ALA A 307 1.88 -13.59 2.42
N ARG A 308 1.47 -12.62 1.59
CA ARG A 308 2.35 -11.95 0.64
C ARG A 308 3.35 -11.02 1.33
N GLU A 309 2.91 -10.29 2.35
CA GLU A 309 3.76 -9.44 3.19
C GLU A 309 4.90 -10.25 3.83
N ARG A 310 4.56 -11.36 4.48
CA ARG A 310 5.55 -12.25 5.09
C ARG A 310 6.52 -12.82 4.06
N ASN A 311 6.01 -13.32 2.93
CA ASN A 311 6.85 -13.90 1.87
C ASN A 311 7.79 -12.86 1.25
N ALA A 312 7.31 -11.63 1.02
CA ALA A 312 8.12 -10.56 0.46
C ALA A 312 9.27 -10.18 1.40
N ILE A 313 9.00 -10.01 2.71
CA ILE A 313 10.04 -9.70 3.70
C ILE A 313 11.04 -10.86 3.81
N LEU A 314 10.58 -12.11 3.85
CA LEU A 314 11.45 -13.29 3.86
C LEU A 314 12.34 -13.38 2.61
N LYS A 315 11.81 -13.03 1.44
CA LYS A 315 12.56 -13.02 0.17
C LYS A 315 13.65 -11.95 0.14
N VAL A 316 13.39 -10.80 0.76
CA VAL A 316 14.30 -9.64 0.74
C VAL A 316 15.41 -9.76 1.80
N TRP A 317 15.10 -10.13 3.05
CA TRP A 317 16.08 -10.18 4.14
C TRP A 317 16.59 -11.59 4.48
N GLY A 318 15.78 -12.63 4.22
CA GLY A 318 16.03 -13.98 4.75
C GLY A 318 15.66 -14.12 6.24
N ASP A 319 15.30 -15.33 6.66
CA ASP A 319 14.74 -15.63 7.98
C ASP A 319 15.71 -15.27 9.14
N ASP A 320 16.98 -15.67 9.02
CA ASP A 320 17.98 -15.47 10.08
C ASP A 320 18.25 -13.99 10.39
N HIS A 321 18.29 -13.14 9.36
CA HIS A 321 18.56 -11.71 9.52
C HIS A 321 17.39 -10.99 10.19
N ILE A 322 16.17 -11.31 9.76
CA ILE A 322 14.94 -10.73 10.30
C ILE A 322 14.87 -10.94 11.83
N TRP A 323 15.19 -12.15 12.29
CA TRP A 323 15.20 -12.48 13.72
C TRP A 323 16.33 -11.82 14.49
N LYS A 324 17.53 -11.82 13.92
CA LYS A 324 18.69 -11.16 14.56
C LYS A 324 18.42 -9.68 14.79
N ASP A 325 17.86 -8.99 13.79
CA ASP A 325 17.56 -7.57 13.85
C ASP A 325 16.44 -7.30 14.84
N TRP A 326 15.39 -8.13 14.85
CA TRP A 326 14.31 -8.04 15.83
C TRP A 326 14.81 -8.19 17.28
N VAL A 327 15.56 -9.25 17.56
CA VAL A 327 16.10 -9.51 18.90
C VAL A 327 17.03 -8.39 19.35
N THR A 328 17.87 -7.89 18.45
CA THR A 328 18.79 -6.78 18.75
C THR A 328 18.01 -5.52 19.08
N TRP A 329 17.03 -5.16 18.25
CA TRP A 329 16.19 -3.98 18.45
C TRP A 329 15.39 -4.01 19.76
N VAL A 330 14.85 -5.18 20.14
CA VAL A 330 14.14 -5.36 21.42
C VAL A 330 15.11 -5.27 22.61
N LYS A 331 16.35 -5.74 22.48
CA LYS A 331 17.39 -5.70 23.54
C LYS A 331 17.94 -4.30 23.80
N GLU A 332 17.93 -3.41 22.81
CA GLU A 332 18.35 -2.00 22.95
C GLU A 332 17.47 -1.16 23.88
N LEU A 333 16.45 -1.75 24.50
CA LEU A 333 15.58 -1.11 25.47
C LEU A 333 16.36 -0.87 26.79
N HIS A 334 17.09 0.24 26.85
CA HIS A 334 17.90 0.63 28.00
C HIS A 334 17.02 0.91 29.24
N GLN A 335 17.38 0.30 30.38
CA GLN A 335 16.88 0.64 31.74
C GLN A 335 15.37 0.52 31.97
N ILE A 336 14.77 -0.66 31.75
CA ILE A 336 13.44 -0.93 32.31
C ILE A 336 13.58 -1.46 33.74
N PRO A 337 12.89 -0.87 34.73
CA PRO A 337 12.72 -1.48 36.04
C PRO A 337 12.05 -2.85 35.89
N GLU A 338 12.63 -3.92 36.45
CA GLU A 338 12.16 -5.31 36.34
C GLU A 338 10.68 -5.54 36.74
N GLN A 339 10.03 -4.56 37.37
CA GLN A 339 8.65 -4.62 37.87
C GLN A 339 7.56 -4.77 36.78
N HIS A 340 7.91 -4.68 35.49
CA HIS A 340 6.96 -4.86 34.37
C HIS A 340 7.30 -6.07 33.49
N ALA A 341 7.83 -7.15 34.07
CA ALA A 341 8.23 -8.37 33.36
C ALA A 341 7.14 -8.96 32.43
N ASP A 342 5.86 -8.71 32.73
CA ASP A 342 4.71 -9.22 31.96
C ASP A 342 4.36 -8.36 30.73
N GLU A 343 4.94 -7.17 30.54
CA GLU A 343 4.67 -6.33 29.38
C GLU A 343 5.35 -6.90 28.12
N VAL A 344 4.65 -6.81 27.00
CA VAL A 344 5.17 -7.19 25.68
C VAL A 344 6.31 -6.22 25.34
N LYS A 345 7.55 -6.58 25.70
CA LYS A 345 8.74 -5.70 25.68
C LYS A 345 8.88 -4.92 24.38
N TRP A 346 8.61 -5.58 23.26
CA TRP A 346 8.70 -4.97 21.93
C TRP A 346 7.66 -3.86 21.70
N THR A 347 6.45 -3.95 22.28
CA THR A 347 5.42 -2.92 22.15
C THR A 347 5.85 -1.64 22.86
N ARG A 348 6.50 -1.76 24.02
CA ARG A 348 7.10 -0.61 24.71
C ARG A 348 8.26 -0.01 23.92
N ARG A 349 9.10 -0.84 23.29
CA ARG A 349 10.16 -0.35 22.37
C ARG A 349 9.56 0.39 21.17
N LEU A 350 8.46 -0.11 20.60
CA LEU A 350 7.73 0.58 19.53
C LEU A 350 7.22 1.95 20.00
N PHE A 351 6.64 2.05 21.20
CA PHE A 351 6.27 3.35 21.76
C PHE A 351 7.47 4.28 21.91
N GLN A 352 8.58 3.78 22.44
CA GLN A 352 9.79 4.59 22.55
C GLN A 352 10.23 5.13 21.18
N ALA A 353 10.19 4.29 20.13
CA ALA A 353 10.51 4.67 18.76
C ALA A 353 9.54 5.74 18.23
N LEU A 354 8.23 5.54 18.38
CA LEU A 354 7.19 6.48 17.93
C LEU A 354 7.21 7.82 18.66
N PHE A 355 7.67 7.84 19.91
CA PHE A 355 7.80 9.05 20.71
C PHE A 355 9.17 9.73 20.55
N THR A 356 10.05 9.25 19.67
CA THR A 356 11.26 10.02 19.34
C THR A 356 10.92 11.19 18.40
N ASN A 357 11.85 12.15 18.31
CA ASN A 357 11.76 13.24 17.33
C ASN A 357 12.40 12.88 15.99
N VAL A 358 12.89 11.65 15.85
CA VAL A 358 13.53 11.16 14.62
C VAL A 358 12.53 10.27 13.87
N PRO A 359 12.33 10.49 12.56
CA PRO A 359 11.43 9.65 11.75
C PRO A 359 11.70 8.17 11.99
N VAL A 360 10.64 7.41 12.27
CA VAL A 360 10.72 5.96 12.15
C VAL A 360 11.04 5.59 10.69
N SER A 361 12.04 4.74 10.50
CA SER A 361 12.44 4.29 9.16
C SER A 361 12.82 2.81 9.18
N CYS A 362 12.62 2.13 8.06
CA CYS A 362 13.03 0.73 7.88
C CYS A 362 14.08 0.69 6.77
N ILE A 363 15.27 0.18 7.07
CA ILE A 363 16.37 0.10 6.10
C ILE A 363 16.22 -1.17 5.28
N MET A 364 16.21 -1.03 3.94
CA MET A 364 16.34 -2.17 3.02
C MET A 364 17.76 -2.74 3.06
N PRO A 365 17.92 -4.06 2.92
CA PRO A 365 19.23 -4.68 2.91
C PRO A 365 19.98 -4.20 1.67
N LYS A 366 21.21 -3.71 1.88
CA LYS A 366 22.11 -3.35 0.78
C LYS A 366 22.58 -4.63 0.08
N ASN A 367 22.74 -4.58 -1.24
CA ASN A 367 23.15 -5.74 -2.01
C ASN A 367 24.56 -6.18 -1.55
N PRO A 368 24.75 -7.44 -1.11
CA PRO A 368 26.04 -7.90 -0.56
C PRO A 368 27.20 -7.82 -1.56
N ASN A 369 26.90 -7.70 -2.86
CA ASN A 369 27.89 -7.60 -3.92
C ASN A 369 28.37 -6.16 -4.18
N GLU A 370 27.77 -5.16 -3.55
CA GLU A 370 28.22 -3.77 -3.68
C GLU A 370 29.50 -3.60 -2.84
N PRO A 371 30.64 -3.28 -3.46
CA PRO A 371 31.90 -3.13 -2.73
C PRO A 371 31.69 -2.07 -1.67
N ALA A 372 31.98 -2.42 -0.41
CA ALA A 372 31.82 -1.52 0.72
C ALA A 372 32.65 -0.25 0.48
N ASP A 373 31.99 0.81 0.00
CA ASP A 373 32.68 2.04 -0.33
C ASP A 373 33.27 2.61 0.96
N PRO A 374 34.61 2.70 1.07
CA PRO A 374 35.28 3.05 2.32
C PRO A 374 34.99 4.49 2.78
N GLN A 375 34.31 5.28 1.95
CA GLN A 375 33.87 6.64 2.31
C GLN A 375 32.53 6.67 3.07
N THR A 376 31.63 5.70 2.87
CA THR A 376 30.34 5.63 3.60
C THR A 376 30.46 5.08 5.03
N ALA A 377 31.58 4.44 5.37
CA ALA A 377 31.78 3.84 6.70
C ALA A 377 31.94 4.88 7.82
N ASN A 378 32.34 6.12 7.50
CA ASN A 378 32.45 7.19 8.50
C ASN A 378 31.14 7.93 8.76
N ASP A 379 30.23 8.02 7.77
CA ASP A 379 28.94 8.70 7.94
C ASP A 379 27.84 7.82 8.55
N GLN A 380 27.98 6.49 8.54
CA GLN A 380 27.05 5.57 9.21
C GLN A 380 27.16 5.56 10.75
N SER A 381 28.07 6.35 11.32
CA SER A 381 28.19 6.54 12.77
C SER A 381 27.34 7.70 13.31
N SER A 382 26.42 8.26 12.51
CA SER A 382 25.43 9.23 13.00
C SER A 382 24.47 8.55 13.98
N LEU A 383 24.77 8.74 15.26
CA LEU A 383 24.28 8.08 16.47
C LEU A 383 22.77 8.00 16.74
N ASP A 384 21.89 8.49 15.87
CA ASP A 384 20.48 8.75 16.26
C ASP A 384 19.43 8.23 15.25
N SER A 385 19.72 7.22 14.43
CA SER A 385 18.71 6.69 13.49
C SER A 385 17.65 5.85 14.23
N ASN A 386 16.38 6.27 14.17
CA ASN A 386 15.24 5.55 14.73
C ASN A 386 14.79 4.41 13.79
N LEU A 387 15.61 3.36 13.75
CA LEU A 387 15.43 2.22 12.85
C LEU A 387 14.43 1.22 13.43
N LEU A 388 13.48 0.82 12.59
CA LEU A 388 12.54 -0.25 12.86
C LEU A 388 13.00 -1.56 12.22
N PRO A 389 12.71 -2.72 12.85
CA PRO A 389 12.95 -4.02 12.25
C PRO A 389 12.18 -4.22 10.93
N PRO A 390 12.64 -5.14 10.06
CA PRO A 390 12.00 -5.45 8.78
C PRO A 390 10.51 -5.82 8.88
N HIS A 391 10.10 -6.35 10.03
CA HIS A 391 8.73 -6.67 10.38
C HIS A 391 7.75 -5.50 10.17
N PHE A 392 8.21 -4.26 10.31
CA PHE A 392 7.38 -3.05 10.18
C PHE A 392 7.41 -2.43 8.78
N LEU A 393 8.09 -3.05 7.80
CA LEU A 393 8.35 -2.46 6.49
C LEU A 393 7.11 -1.81 5.86
N PHE A 394 6.03 -2.57 5.69
CA PHE A 394 4.79 -2.09 5.05
C PHE A 394 3.97 -1.16 5.94
N MET A 395 4.25 -1.12 7.24
CA MET A 395 3.63 -0.22 8.20
C MET A 395 4.35 1.11 8.35
N THR A 396 5.58 1.24 7.83
CA THR A 396 6.45 2.40 8.08
C THR A 396 5.73 3.73 7.83
N THR A 397 5.02 3.87 6.71
CA THR A 397 4.26 5.09 6.38
C THR A 397 3.15 5.38 7.38
N THR A 398 2.41 4.36 7.79
CA THR A 398 1.37 4.49 8.82
C THR A 398 1.97 4.84 10.19
N LEU A 399 3.14 4.29 10.53
CA LEU A 399 3.84 4.58 11.78
C LEU A 399 4.43 5.99 11.82
N VAL A 400 4.97 6.50 10.71
CA VAL A 400 5.38 7.91 10.57
C VAL A 400 4.17 8.83 10.79
N ARG A 401 3.03 8.53 10.16
CA ARG A 401 1.79 9.30 10.37
C ARG A 401 1.36 9.27 11.85
N ILE A 402 1.42 8.12 12.50
CA ILE A 402 1.13 7.99 13.95
C ILE A 402 2.10 8.83 14.78
N GLN A 403 3.40 8.79 14.48
CA GLN A 403 4.42 9.60 15.14
C GLN A 403 4.11 11.10 15.00
N ASN A 404 3.73 11.56 13.82
CA ASN A 404 3.34 12.94 13.57
C ASN A 404 2.06 13.33 14.34
N SER A 405 1.05 12.44 14.39
CA SER A 405 -0.14 12.65 15.21
C SER A 405 0.19 12.76 16.71
N LEU A 406 1.12 11.94 17.21
CA LEU A 406 1.58 12.02 18.60
C LEU A 406 2.30 13.34 18.89
N GLN A 407 3.16 13.79 17.98
CA GLN A 407 3.82 15.08 18.08
C GLN A 407 2.81 16.24 18.05
N ALA A 408 1.82 16.18 17.15
CA ALA A 408 0.73 17.15 17.06
C ALA A 408 -0.08 17.24 18.37
N LEU A 409 -0.38 16.10 19.01
CA LEU A 409 -1.04 16.07 20.31
C LEU A 409 -0.20 16.78 21.39
N VAL A 410 1.11 16.51 21.44
CA VAL A 410 2.02 17.15 22.41
C VAL A 410 2.13 18.65 22.14
N ILE A 411 2.24 19.07 20.88
CA ILE A 411 2.24 20.48 20.47
C ILE A 411 0.96 21.18 20.93
N ALA A 412 -0.22 20.63 20.60
CA ALA A 412 -1.49 21.23 20.96
C ALA A 412 -1.67 21.33 22.50
N ALA A 413 -1.23 20.31 23.24
CA ALA A 413 -1.23 20.33 24.71
C ALA A 413 -0.25 21.37 25.28
N ALA A 414 0.93 21.53 24.67
CA ALA A 414 1.95 22.47 25.09
C ALA A 414 1.58 23.94 24.81
N LEU A 415 0.76 24.20 23.78
CA LEU A 415 0.27 25.54 23.45
C LEU A 415 -0.88 26.00 24.35
N ARG A 416 -1.65 25.06 24.91
CA ARG A 416 -2.83 25.35 25.74
C ARG A 416 -2.57 26.32 26.91
N PRO A 417 -1.49 26.22 27.70
CA PRO A 417 -1.25 27.10 28.84
C PRO A 417 -1.04 28.58 28.48
N PHE A 418 -0.67 28.87 27.23
CA PHE A 418 -0.46 30.25 26.76
C PHE A 418 -1.77 31.01 26.57
N VAL A 419 -2.85 30.29 26.30
CA VAL A 419 -4.19 30.84 26.18
C VAL A 419 -4.93 30.59 27.48
N ARG A 420 -5.40 31.65 28.14
CA ARG A 420 -6.37 31.48 29.22
C ARG A 420 -7.66 31.02 28.58
N SER A 421 -7.99 29.73 28.69
CA SER A 421 -9.33 29.27 28.36
C SER A 421 -10.29 30.12 29.17
N SER A 422 -11.03 31.01 28.51
CA SER A 422 -12.21 31.60 29.13
C SER A 422 -13.07 30.41 29.48
N ASN A 423 -13.17 30.07 30.78
CA ASN A 423 -14.13 29.09 31.25
C ASN A 423 -15.50 29.69 30.93
N SER A 424 -15.96 29.53 29.69
CA SER A 424 -17.35 29.75 29.32
C SER A 424 -18.12 28.57 29.91
N SER A 425 -18.20 28.53 31.24
CA SER A 425 -19.29 27.89 31.95
C SER A 425 -20.55 28.72 31.68
N SER A 426 -20.92 28.84 30.40
CA SER A 426 -22.19 29.40 29.96
C SER A 426 -23.20 28.27 30.09
N THR A 427 -23.71 28.14 31.31
CA THR A 427 -25.00 27.52 31.64
C THR A 427 -26.15 28.36 31.07
N ASP A 428 -25.98 28.96 29.89
CA ASP A 428 -26.99 29.78 29.24
C ASP A 428 -27.68 28.92 28.19
N LEU A 429 -28.82 28.41 28.64
CA LEU A 429 -29.82 27.68 27.91
C LEU A 429 -30.15 28.37 26.57
N GLU A 430 -30.07 27.57 25.51
CA GLU A 430 -31.02 27.57 24.40
C GLU A 430 -31.43 28.95 23.87
N THR A 431 -30.63 29.56 23.00
CA THR A 431 -31.24 30.37 21.93
C THR A 431 -30.47 30.25 20.63
N ASN A 432 -31.16 29.66 19.66
CA ASN A 432 -30.73 29.15 18.38
C ASN A 432 -30.06 30.17 17.43
N SER A 433 -29.26 29.59 16.51
CA SER A 433 -29.15 29.94 15.08
C SER A 433 -27.99 30.78 14.54
N ASN A 434 -26.79 30.72 15.12
CA ASN A 434 -25.54 31.04 14.38
C ASN A 434 -24.29 30.33 14.98
N SER A 435 -24.38 29.02 15.23
CA SER A 435 -23.39 28.20 15.93
C SER A 435 -22.08 27.92 15.17
N ILE A 436 -21.76 28.67 14.12
CA ILE A 436 -20.51 28.52 13.35
C ILE A 436 -19.32 29.16 14.08
N SER A 437 -19.56 30.03 15.07
CA SER A 437 -18.54 31.03 15.45
C SER A 437 -17.78 30.83 16.77
N LYS A 438 -17.74 29.64 17.37
CA LYS A 438 -16.82 29.39 18.52
C LYS A 438 -16.25 27.98 18.54
N GLN A 439 -15.54 27.58 17.48
CA GLN A 439 -14.58 26.46 17.60
C GLN A 439 -13.59 26.79 18.71
N SER A 440 -13.31 25.84 19.60
CA SER A 440 -12.36 26.08 20.68
C SER A 440 -10.95 26.31 20.13
N PHE A 441 -10.10 27.05 20.84
CA PHE A 441 -8.71 27.25 20.43
C PHE A 441 -8.00 25.91 20.14
N THR A 442 -8.20 24.92 21.02
CA THR A 442 -7.63 23.58 20.88
C THR A 442 -8.17 22.84 19.67
N GLU A 443 -9.46 22.99 19.34
CA GLU A 443 -10.07 22.42 18.13
C GLU A 443 -9.44 22.98 16.86
N ARG A 444 -9.20 24.29 16.81
CA ARG A 444 -8.58 24.95 15.65
C ARG A 444 -7.12 24.54 15.47
N ILE A 445 -6.34 24.55 16.56
CA ILE A 445 -4.94 24.09 16.53
C ILE A 445 -4.86 22.63 16.12
N TRP A 446 -5.70 21.77 16.69
CA TRP A 446 -5.74 20.35 16.34
C TRP A 446 -6.12 20.14 14.87
N MET A 447 -7.09 20.88 14.35
CA MET A 447 -7.49 20.81 12.95
C MET A 447 -6.33 21.21 12.02
N LEU A 448 -5.65 22.34 12.31
CA LEU A 448 -4.48 22.78 11.54
C LEU A 448 -3.38 21.72 11.51
N LEU A 449 -3.05 21.16 12.67
CA LEU A 449 -2.03 20.10 12.77
C LEU A 449 -2.48 18.81 12.08
N LYS A 450 -3.76 18.44 12.20
CA LYS A 450 -4.28 17.21 11.60
C LYS A 450 -4.28 17.28 10.07
N ILE A 451 -4.64 18.42 9.48
CA ILE A 451 -4.59 18.63 8.03
C ILE A 451 -3.15 18.42 7.51
N GLU A 452 -2.16 18.91 8.26
CA GLU A 452 -0.75 18.69 7.93
C GLU A 452 -0.34 17.22 8.03
N VAL A 453 -0.77 16.53 9.08
CA VAL A 453 -0.46 15.11 9.29
C VAL A 453 -1.10 14.21 8.22
N ASP A 454 -2.30 14.54 7.76
CA ASP A 454 -3.04 13.78 6.74
C ASP A 454 -2.63 14.17 5.30
N GLU A 455 -1.69 15.11 5.13
CA GLU A 455 -1.12 15.56 3.85
C GLU A 455 -2.16 15.97 2.80
N GLU A 456 -3.21 16.68 3.20
CA GLU A 456 -4.22 17.12 2.23
C GLU A 456 -3.57 18.04 1.16
N PRO A 457 -3.89 17.87 -0.13
CA PRO A 457 -3.27 18.65 -1.21
C PRO A 457 -3.50 20.15 -1.00
N GLY A 458 -2.42 20.90 -0.79
CA GLY A 458 -2.44 22.31 -0.42
C GLY A 458 -1.94 22.63 1.00
N SER A 459 -1.59 21.60 1.79
CA SER A 459 -1.15 21.75 3.19
C SER A 459 0.30 22.18 3.38
N GLY A 460 1.19 21.95 2.40
CA GLY A 460 2.65 21.92 2.57
C GLY A 460 3.37 23.14 3.16
N ASP A 461 2.65 24.22 3.47
CA ASP A 461 3.18 25.43 4.10
C ASP A 461 2.41 25.80 5.40
N THR A 462 1.88 24.85 6.17
CA THR A 462 1.44 25.15 7.55
C THR A 462 2.66 25.39 8.46
N HIS A 463 3.34 26.52 8.24
CA HIS A 463 4.52 26.92 9.00
C HIS A 463 4.18 27.13 10.48
N LEU A 464 5.14 26.87 11.36
CA LEU A 464 5.13 27.20 12.79
C LEU A 464 4.59 28.61 13.09
N ILE A 465 4.81 29.54 12.15
CA ILE A 465 4.32 30.91 12.13
C ILE A 465 2.79 30.95 12.33
N ASN A 466 2.06 30.04 11.70
CA ASN A 466 0.60 29.94 11.82
C ASN A 466 0.17 29.54 13.24
N LEU A 467 0.96 28.73 13.95
CA LEU A 467 0.67 28.34 15.34
C LEU A 467 0.95 29.50 16.31
N GLU A 468 2.04 30.23 16.10
CA GLU A 468 2.37 31.43 16.87
C GLU A 468 1.29 32.51 16.72
N ASP A 469 0.88 32.79 15.48
CA ASP A 469 -0.14 33.78 15.20
C ASP A 469 -1.52 33.36 15.70
N GLU A 470 -1.83 32.05 15.71
CA GLU A 470 -3.08 31.54 16.30
C GLU A 470 -3.12 31.74 17.82
N VAL A 471 -2.00 31.51 18.52
CA VAL A 471 -1.89 31.78 19.97
C VAL A 471 -2.08 33.26 20.25
N ILE A 472 -1.47 34.14 19.45
CA ILE A 472 -1.60 35.59 19.60
C ILE A 472 -3.02 36.05 19.31
N ARG A 473 -3.65 35.52 18.25
CA ARG A 473 -5.04 35.85 17.89
C ARG A 473 -6.00 35.53 19.03
N GLU A 474 -5.84 34.37 19.66
CA GLU A 474 -6.68 33.96 20.78
C GLU A 474 -6.37 34.78 22.05
N TYR A 475 -5.08 35.07 22.29
CA TYR A 475 -4.65 35.95 23.37
C TYR A 475 -5.24 37.37 23.22
N GLN A 476 -5.23 37.93 22.01
CA GLN A 476 -5.84 39.22 21.68
C GLN A 476 -7.35 39.19 21.88
N SER A 477 -8.04 38.15 21.36
CA SER A 477 -9.48 37.96 21.54
C SER A 477 -9.88 37.94 23.03
N THR A 478 -9.05 37.31 23.87
CA THR A 478 -9.26 37.28 25.33
C THR A 478 -9.06 38.66 25.97
N ARG A 479 -8.07 39.44 25.52
CA ARG A 479 -7.81 40.80 26.04
C ARG A 479 -8.86 41.82 25.58
N GLU A 480 -9.36 41.67 24.36
CA GLU A 480 -10.46 42.48 23.83
C GLU A 480 -11.72 42.28 24.67
N ALA A 481 -12.04 41.03 25.05
CA ALA A 481 -13.15 40.73 25.96
C ALA A 481 -12.96 41.38 27.35
N ASP A 482 -11.72 41.49 27.82
CA ASP A 482 -11.35 42.13 29.09
C ASP A 482 -11.17 43.67 28.99
N ASN A 483 -11.40 44.29 27.82
CA ASN A 483 -11.15 45.72 27.55
C ASN A 483 -9.71 46.20 27.88
N ARG A 484 -8.69 45.36 27.69
CA ARG A 484 -7.29 45.71 27.95
C ARG A 484 -6.60 46.24 26.69
N PRO A 485 -5.76 47.29 26.78
CA PRO A 485 -5.02 47.79 25.62
C PRO A 485 -4.02 46.75 25.10
N ARG A 486 -3.79 46.79 23.78
CA ARG A 486 -2.82 45.95 23.07
C ARG A 486 -1.40 46.31 23.51
N ASP A 487 -0.60 45.29 23.81
CA ASP A 487 0.79 45.44 24.27
C ASP A 487 1.72 44.60 23.40
N GLU A 488 2.40 45.26 22.45
CA GLU A 488 3.25 44.62 21.45
C GLU A 488 4.46 43.91 22.09
N ALA A 489 5.00 44.43 23.19
CA ALA A 489 6.13 43.82 23.88
C ALA A 489 5.74 42.47 24.51
N VAL A 490 4.51 42.37 25.01
CA VAL A 490 3.95 41.11 25.53
C VAL A 490 3.67 40.11 24.41
N GLU A 491 3.16 40.57 23.25
CA GLU A 491 2.95 39.72 22.07
C GLU A 491 4.28 39.14 21.55
N GLN A 492 5.34 39.94 21.49
CA GLN A 492 6.65 39.47 21.04
C GLN A 492 7.26 38.45 22.01
N ARG A 493 7.17 38.71 23.32
CA ARG A 493 7.61 37.76 24.34
C ARG A 493 6.81 36.45 24.27
N LEU A 494 5.50 36.53 24.02
CA LEU A 494 4.65 35.36 23.86
C LEU A 494 5.08 34.51 22.65
N ARG A 495 5.43 35.14 21.52
CA ARG A 495 6.00 34.43 20.36
C ARG A 495 7.29 33.70 20.70
N GLU A 496 8.20 34.35 21.42
CA GLU A 496 9.48 33.75 21.84
C GLU A 496 9.26 32.56 22.78
N ASP A 497 8.35 32.70 23.75
CA ASP A 497 8.01 31.63 24.68
C ASP A 497 7.33 30.45 23.94
N VAL A 498 6.43 30.72 22.99
CA VAL A 498 5.82 29.68 22.13
C VAL A 498 6.89 28.96 21.32
N ARG A 499 7.77 29.68 20.61
CA ARG A 499 8.88 29.08 19.84
C ARG A 499 9.75 28.18 20.69
N ARG A 500 10.09 28.64 21.90
CA ARG A 500 10.89 27.87 22.84
C ARG A 500 10.17 26.59 23.27
N THR A 501 8.90 26.68 23.66
CA THR A 501 8.11 25.52 24.12
C THR A 501 7.86 24.50 23.02
N LEU A 502 7.81 24.92 21.75
CA LEU A 502 7.69 24.02 20.61
C LEU A 502 8.99 23.26 20.30
N GLN A 503 10.14 23.65 20.88
CA GLN A 503 11.37 22.89 20.69
C GLN A 503 11.29 21.52 21.38
N PRO A 504 11.65 20.42 20.70
CA PRO A 504 11.58 19.09 21.32
C PRO A 504 12.53 18.87 22.51
N ARG A 505 13.49 19.79 22.71
CA ARG A 505 14.40 19.81 23.87
C ARG A 505 13.84 20.57 25.06
N ASP A 506 12.69 21.24 24.92
CA ASP A 506 12.07 21.96 26.02
C ASP A 506 11.55 20.99 27.10
N PRO A 507 11.78 21.27 28.40
CA PRO A 507 11.37 20.39 29.48
C PRO A 507 9.85 20.19 29.55
N VAL A 508 9.04 21.18 29.14
CA VAL A 508 7.58 21.05 29.13
C VAL A 508 7.15 20.07 28.05
N PHE A 509 7.74 20.18 26.85
CA PHE A 509 7.50 19.27 25.74
C PHE A 509 7.86 17.83 26.14
N GLN A 510 9.07 17.60 26.66
CA GLN A 510 9.54 16.29 27.10
C GLN A 510 8.68 15.69 28.22
N LEU A 511 8.22 16.52 29.16
CA LEU A 511 7.36 16.10 30.26
C LEU A 511 5.99 15.62 29.74
N LEU A 512 5.36 16.38 28.84
CA LEU A 512 4.08 16.01 28.24
C LEU A 512 4.20 14.75 27.39
N GLN A 513 5.25 14.67 26.57
CA GLN A 513 5.59 13.52 25.74
C GLN A 513 5.76 12.25 26.58
N LYS A 514 6.57 12.32 27.66
CA LYS A 514 6.80 11.21 28.59
C LYS A 514 5.52 10.77 29.29
N ARG A 515 4.71 11.71 29.77
CA ARG A 515 3.41 11.41 30.41
C ARG A 515 2.44 10.71 29.47
N LEU A 516 2.38 11.15 28.21
CA LEU A 516 1.52 10.54 27.21
C LEU A 516 1.97 9.11 26.91
N MET A 517 3.27 8.90 26.69
CA MET A 517 3.86 7.57 26.48
C MET A 517 3.58 6.62 27.67
N GLU A 518 3.83 7.07 28.90
CA GLU A 518 3.61 6.30 30.13
C GLU A 518 2.13 5.95 30.35
N ALA A 519 1.21 6.80 29.89
CA ALA A 519 -0.22 6.52 29.98
C ALA A 519 -0.73 5.54 28.90
N MET A 520 -0.21 5.65 27.67
CA MET A 520 -0.65 4.84 26.52
C MET A 520 -0.07 3.41 26.52
N SER A 521 1.22 3.25 26.86
CA SER A 521 1.91 1.96 26.84
C SER A 521 1.23 0.85 27.66
N PRO A 522 0.88 1.04 28.95
CA PRO A 522 0.23 -0.01 29.74
C PRO A 522 -1.19 -0.31 29.25
N ARG A 523 -1.90 0.70 28.69
CA ARG A 523 -3.25 0.52 28.15
C ARG A 523 -3.25 -0.36 26.91
N LEU A 524 -2.31 -0.12 25.99
CA LEU A 524 -2.16 -0.98 24.84
C LEU A 524 -1.70 -2.38 25.26
N SER A 525 -0.76 -2.50 26.19
CA SER A 525 -0.31 -3.80 26.69
C SER A 525 -1.46 -4.61 27.32
N ALA A 526 -2.32 -3.96 28.12
CA ALA A 526 -3.50 -4.61 28.70
C ALA A 526 -4.51 -5.05 27.62
N ALA A 527 -4.78 -4.19 26.64
CA ALA A 527 -5.60 -4.50 25.47
C ALA A 527 -5.08 -5.73 24.73
N LEU A 528 -3.78 -5.77 24.50
CA LEU A 528 -3.14 -6.86 23.77
C LEU A 528 -3.16 -8.19 24.52
N ARG A 529 -3.24 -8.17 25.85
CA ARG A 529 -3.37 -9.38 26.68
C ARG A 529 -4.79 -9.92 26.69
N SER A 530 -5.81 -9.06 26.69
CA SER A 530 -7.21 -9.52 26.71
C SER A 530 -7.62 -10.30 25.46
N HIS A 531 -6.83 -10.23 24.39
CA HIS A 531 -7.06 -10.93 23.12
C HIS A 531 -6.19 -12.15 22.89
N LEU A 532 -5.23 -12.41 23.77
CA LEU A 532 -4.62 -13.73 23.74
C LEU A 532 -5.73 -14.75 24.01
N PRO A 533 -5.86 -15.80 23.20
CA PRO A 533 -6.92 -16.79 23.37
C PRO A 533 -6.82 -17.31 24.80
N SER A 534 -7.75 -16.89 25.64
CA SER A 534 -7.80 -17.30 27.03
C SER A 534 -8.01 -18.80 27.01
N ILE A 535 -6.94 -19.55 27.27
CA ILE A 535 -7.02 -20.99 27.46
C ILE A 535 -8.09 -21.18 28.53
N PRO A 536 -9.21 -21.88 28.25
CA PRO A 536 -10.28 -22.03 29.22
C PRO A 536 -9.71 -22.63 30.50
N GLU A 537 -9.71 -21.84 31.57
CA GLU A 537 -9.08 -22.21 32.85
C GLU A 537 -9.73 -23.47 33.46
N VAL A 538 -10.98 -23.73 33.08
CA VAL A 538 -11.73 -24.92 33.47
C VAL A 538 -12.08 -25.74 32.24
N MET A 539 -11.38 -26.86 32.08
CA MET A 539 -11.70 -27.88 31.09
C MET A 539 -13.07 -28.51 31.45
N HIS A 540 -14.15 -28.04 30.82
CA HIS A 540 -15.49 -28.59 31.03
C HIS A 540 -15.59 -29.96 30.33
N THR A 541 -15.16 -31.01 31.02
CA THR A 541 -15.32 -32.41 30.60
C THR A 541 -16.73 -32.89 30.92
N GLY A 542 -17.74 -32.51 30.12
CA GLY A 542 -19.13 -32.83 30.49
C GLY A 542 -20.15 -32.83 29.36
N ARG A 543 -20.40 -34.03 28.80
CA ARG A 543 -21.67 -34.68 28.37
C ARG A 543 -22.92 -33.89 27.92
N GLU A 544 -22.88 -32.61 27.60
CA GLU A 544 -24.01 -31.94 26.93
C GLU A 544 -23.87 -32.07 25.41
N ARG A 545 -24.70 -32.94 24.81
CA ARG A 545 -24.88 -33.03 23.35
C ARG A 545 -25.63 -31.78 22.83
N LYS A 546 -25.03 -30.60 22.94
CA LYS A 546 -25.45 -29.47 22.11
C LYS A 546 -24.87 -29.72 20.72
N ARG A 547 -25.75 -29.83 19.73
CA ARG A 547 -25.41 -30.02 18.32
C ARG A 547 -24.26 -29.09 17.98
N LEU A 548 -23.12 -29.63 17.56
CA LEU A 548 -22.05 -28.87 16.93
C LEU A 548 -22.67 -28.14 15.73
N LYS A 549 -23.02 -26.87 15.92
CA LYS A 549 -23.03 -25.95 14.79
C LYS A 549 -21.57 -25.83 14.39
N LEU A 550 -21.27 -26.28 13.19
CA LEU A 550 -19.99 -26.01 12.55
C LEU A 550 -19.93 -24.48 12.42
N ASP A 551 -19.32 -23.80 13.40
CA ASP A 551 -19.06 -22.37 13.34
C ASP A 551 -18.01 -22.14 12.25
N THR A 552 -18.49 -22.06 11.01
CA THR A 552 -17.71 -21.53 9.88
C THR A 552 -17.47 -20.03 10.04
N SER A 553 -17.93 -19.41 11.13
CA SER A 553 -17.70 -18.02 11.53
C SER A 553 -16.40 -17.78 12.32
N SER A 554 -15.48 -18.75 12.40
CA SER A 554 -14.13 -18.50 12.92
C SER A 554 -13.24 -17.70 11.93
N THR A 555 -13.85 -17.05 10.94
CA THR A 555 -13.16 -16.11 10.05
C THR A 555 -12.65 -14.92 10.86
N HIS A 556 -11.34 -14.94 11.13
CA HIS A 556 -10.51 -13.98 11.88
C HIS A 556 -10.63 -12.48 11.49
N SER A 557 -11.56 -12.10 10.62
CA SER A 557 -11.79 -10.72 10.21
C SER A 557 -12.59 -9.90 11.22
N GLY A 558 -13.48 -10.54 12.01
CA GLY A 558 -14.23 -9.83 13.07
C GLY A 558 -13.38 -9.45 14.29
N ASP A 559 -12.21 -10.08 14.44
CA ASP A 559 -11.41 -10.02 15.66
C ASP A 559 -10.69 -8.67 15.83
N THR A 560 -10.37 -7.99 14.72
CA THR A 560 -9.76 -6.64 14.76
C THR A 560 -10.74 -5.56 15.19
N ASP A 561 -11.99 -5.61 14.75
CA ASP A 561 -13.01 -4.66 15.23
C ASP A 561 -13.45 -5.00 16.65
N ALA A 562 -13.46 -6.28 17.03
CA ALA A 562 -13.64 -6.70 18.40
C ALA A 562 -12.53 -6.17 19.31
N LEU A 563 -11.26 -6.18 18.87
CA LEU A 563 -10.12 -5.53 19.54
C LEU A 563 -10.32 -4.04 19.77
N LEU A 564 -10.83 -3.32 18.77
CA LEU A 564 -11.07 -1.88 18.87
C LEU A 564 -12.29 -1.55 19.75
N SER A 565 -13.23 -2.49 19.86
CA SER A 565 -14.49 -2.31 20.60
C SER A 565 -14.43 -2.81 22.05
N SER A 566 -13.64 -3.85 22.34
CA SER A 566 -13.55 -4.51 23.66
C SER A 566 -12.73 -3.69 24.65
N VAL A 567 -11.80 -2.88 24.15
CA VAL A 567 -10.88 -2.15 24.98
C VAL A 567 -11.50 -0.82 25.35
N HIS A 568 -11.51 -0.51 26.64
CA HIS A 568 -11.82 0.80 27.19
C HIS A 568 -10.72 1.84 26.81
N LEU A 569 -10.34 1.91 25.52
CA LEU A 569 -9.51 2.97 24.94
C LEU A 569 -10.26 4.31 24.93
N GLN A 570 -11.57 4.26 25.16
CA GLN A 570 -12.41 5.43 25.33
C GLN A 570 -12.11 6.04 26.71
N ASN A 571 -11.74 7.32 26.71
CA ASN A 571 -11.53 8.16 27.90
C ASN A 571 -10.20 7.96 28.65
N LEU A 572 -9.08 7.79 27.94
CA LEU A 572 -7.76 7.95 28.55
C LEU A 572 -7.51 9.43 28.86
N ILE A 573 -7.77 9.85 30.10
CA ILE A 573 -7.50 11.21 30.56
C ILE A 573 -6.06 11.27 31.08
N VAL A 574 -5.21 11.99 30.34
CA VAL A 574 -3.81 12.23 30.72
C VAL A 574 -3.68 13.66 31.23
N LYS A 575 -2.94 13.87 32.33
CA LYS A 575 -2.67 15.22 32.85
C LYS A 575 -1.91 16.06 31.83
N GLY A 576 -2.45 17.23 31.50
CA GLY A 576 -2.00 18.10 30.40
C GLY A 576 -2.78 17.92 29.10
N PHE A 577 -3.59 16.86 28.98
CA PHE A 577 -4.40 16.52 27.80
C PHE A 577 -5.88 16.41 28.18
N GLU A 578 -6.35 17.23 29.13
CA GLU A 578 -7.74 17.14 29.63
C GLU A 578 -8.77 17.73 28.65
N ASP A 579 -8.33 18.41 27.59
CA ASP A 579 -9.24 18.97 26.59
C ASP A 579 -9.96 17.85 25.81
N PRO A 580 -11.30 17.91 25.63
CA PRO A 580 -12.05 16.87 24.94
C PRO A 580 -11.51 16.53 23.55
N VAL A 581 -11.01 17.53 22.80
CA VAL A 581 -10.45 17.31 21.46
C VAL A 581 -9.16 16.49 21.55
N LEU A 582 -8.30 16.78 22.53
CA LEU A 582 -7.07 16.04 22.74
C LEU A 582 -7.33 14.62 23.25
N VAL A 583 -8.30 14.43 24.16
CA VAL A 583 -8.70 13.10 24.63
C VAL A 583 -9.20 12.25 23.47
N GLN A 584 -10.00 12.83 22.57
CA GLN A 584 -10.46 12.16 21.37
C GLN A 584 -9.30 11.81 20.44
N GLY A 585 -8.40 12.77 20.17
CA GLY A 585 -7.20 12.53 19.36
C GLY A 585 -6.29 11.43 19.92
N ILE A 586 -6.09 11.38 21.25
CA ILE A 586 -5.36 10.29 21.92
C ILE A 586 -6.05 8.95 21.68
N SER A 587 -7.38 8.88 21.80
CA SER A 587 -8.14 7.65 21.56
C SER A 587 -7.97 7.16 20.13
N ASP A 588 -8.03 8.07 19.16
CA ASP A 588 -7.92 7.74 17.74
C ASP A 588 -6.51 7.28 17.37
N VAL A 589 -5.47 7.96 17.86
CA VAL A 589 -4.08 7.53 17.68
C VAL A 589 -3.83 6.16 18.34
N LEU A 590 -4.39 5.92 19.52
CA LEU A 590 -4.23 4.65 20.22
C LEU A 590 -4.93 3.50 19.48
N LYS A 591 -6.10 3.75 18.87
CA LYS A 591 -6.78 2.78 17.98
C LYS A 591 -5.93 2.46 16.75
N ASP A 592 -5.33 3.48 16.14
CA ASP A 592 -4.44 3.28 14.98
C ASP A 592 -3.20 2.46 15.36
N ILE A 593 -2.56 2.74 16.49
CA ILE A 593 -1.45 1.92 17.01
C ILE A 593 -1.92 0.48 17.26
N ALA A 594 -3.07 0.30 17.92
CA ALA A 594 -3.63 -1.03 18.20
C ALA A 594 -3.93 -1.83 16.92
N ARG A 595 -4.45 -1.17 15.87
CA ARG A 595 -4.69 -1.76 14.56
C ARG A 595 -3.38 -2.26 13.93
N ASN A 596 -2.33 -1.43 13.94
CA ASN A 596 -1.02 -1.80 13.40
C ASN A 596 -0.38 -2.95 14.20
N VAL A 597 -0.41 -2.90 15.53
CA VAL A 597 0.12 -3.99 16.37
C VAL A 597 -0.66 -5.29 16.16
N SER A 598 -1.98 -5.22 16.05
CA SER A 598 -2.81 -6.39 15.75
C SER A 598 -2.45 -7.00 14.40
N TRP A 599 -2.29 -6.18 13.36
CA TRP A 599 -1.85 -6.65 12.06
C TRP A 599 -0.48 -7.31 12.12
N LEU A 600 0.48 -6.69 12.81
CA LEU A 600 1.83 -7.24 12.96
C LEU A 600 1.79 -8.63 13.60
N ARG A 601 0.97 -8.81 14.63
CA ARG A 601 0.73 -10.12 15.26
C ARG A 601 0.05 -11.11 14.33
N LYS A 602 -0.85 -10.67 13.45
CA LYS A 602 -1.45 -11.57 12.44
C LYS A 602 -0.42 -12.07 11.44
N VAL A 603 0.56 -11.23 11.07
CA VAL A 603 1.62 -11.60 10.13
C VAL A 603 2.69 -12.48 10.78
N TRP A 604 3.10 -12.15 12.02
CA TRP A 604 4.30 -12.71 12.65
C TRP A 604 4.07 -13.39 14.01
N GLY A 605 2.83 -13.47 14.50
CA GLY A 605 2.52 -13.77 15.92
C GLY A 605 3.07 -15.08 16.46
N SER A 606 3.12 -16.14 15.65
CA SER A 606 3.75 -17.41 16.05
C SER A 606 5.22 -17.26 16.43
N ASP A 607 5.88 -16.28 15.83
CA ASP A 607 7.32 -16.14 15.87
C ASP A 607 7.73 -15.00 16.82
N LEU A 608 6.90 -13.95 16.94
CA LEU A 608 7.10 -12.85 17.89
C LEU A 608 6.98 -13.30 19.35
N ASP A 609 6.06 -14.24 19.63
CA ASP A 609 5.78 -14.70 20.99
C ASP A 609 6.78 -15.79 21.45
N GLY A 610 7.44 -16.51 20.54
CA GLY A 610 8.38 -17.59 20.87
C GLY A 610 9.79 -17.14 21.29
N VAL A 611 10.09 -15.84 21.18
CA VAL A 611 11.39 -15.24 21.49
C VAL A 611 11.40 -14.59 22.89
N LEU A 612 10.23 -14.45 23.52
CA LEU A 612 10.06 -14.04 24.92
C LEU A 612 10.08 -15.26 25.84
#